data_AF-A0A1F4DP93-F1
#
_entry.id   AF-A0A1F4DP93-F1
#
_cell.length_a   1.000
_cell.length_b   1.000
_cell.length_c   1.000
_cell.angle_alpha   90.00
_cell.angle_beta   90.00
_cell.angle_gamma   90.00
#
_symmetry.space_group_name_H-M   'P 1'
#
loop_
_entity.id
_entity.type
_entity.pdbx_description
1 polymer ?
#
loop_
_entity_poly.entity_id
_entity_poly.type
_entity_poly.pdbx_seq_one_letter_code
_entity_poly.pdbx_strand_id
1 'polypeptide(L)'
;MANQTDRAAFYLCLARAFLPPQDELACDAIKSHLADDLAELAAALSYPAAPVLHELREAIAAVPDRLTLLQAYSRLFLAPWWANIRPSTPDRRQFFFMAAGLTDNGATGRHILPEGP
;
A
#
# COMPACT_ATOMS: atom_id res chain seq x y z
N MET A 1 -17.61 -12.30 28.54
CA MET A 1 -16.19 -12.10 28.90
C MET A 1 -15.37 -12.44 27.67
N ALA A 2 -14.77 -11.45 27.00
CA ALA A 2 -13.90 -11.71 25.87
C ALA A 2 -12.75 -12.63 26.32
N ASN A 3 -12.62 -13.80 25.71
CA ASN A 3 -11.63 -14.79 26.10
C ASN A 3 -10.25 -14.35 25.59
N GLN A 4 -9.19 -14.57 26.38
CA GLN A 4 -7.81 -14.31 25.96
C GLN A 4 -7.50 -14.99 24.61
N THR A 5 -8.11 -16.16 24.39
CA THR A 5 -8.05 -16.93 23.15
C THR A 5 -8.63 -16.18 21.94
N ASP A 6 -9.76 -15.49 22.08
CA ASP A 6 -10.42 -14.78 20.97
C ASP A 6 -9.60 -13.56 20.56
N ARG A 7 -8.98 -12.88 21.53
CA ARG A 7 -8.02 -11.79 21.25
C ARG A 7 -6.80 -12.31 20.51
N ALA A 8 -6.23 -13.43 20.96
CA ALA A 8 -5.09 -14.05 20.28
C ALA A 8 -5.45 -14.47 18.85
N ALA A 9 -6.64 -15.04 18.65
CA ALA A 9 -7.14 -15.41 17.33
C ALA A 9 -7.32 -14.19 16.41
N PHE A 10 -7.89 -13.09 16.93
CA PHE A 10 -8.04 -11.85 16.18
C PHE A 10 -6.69 -11.30 15.70
N TYR A 11 -5.71 -11.17 16.61
CA TYR A 11 -4.39 -10.67 16.23
C TYR A 11 -3.63 -11.63 15.33
N LEU A 12 -3.83 -12.95 15.46
CA LEU A 12 -3.23 -13.92 14.55
C LEU A 12 -3.82 -13.83 13.15
N CYS A 13 -5.15 -13.66 13.03
CA CYS A 13 -5.83 -13.46 11.75
C CYS A 13 -5.33 -12.18 11.06
N LEU A 14 -5.22 -11.10 11.83
CA LEU A 14 -4.69 -9.83 11.37
C LEU A 14 -3.22 -9.95 10.95
N ALA A 15 -2.36 -10.58 11.76
CA ALA A 15 -0.96 -10.80 11.41
C ALA A 15 -0.82 -11.59 10.10
N ARG A 16 -1.63 -12.64 9.89
CA ARG A 16 -1.63 -13.43 8.65
C ARG A 16 -2.01 -12.60 7.42
N ALA A 17 -2.92 -11.64 7.55
CA ALA A 17 -3.25 -10.71 6.47
C ALA A 17 -2.09 -9.77 6.10
N PHE A 18 -1.20 -9.51 7.06
CA PHE A 18 0.05 -8.74 6.88
C PHE A 18 1.25 -9.61 6.49
N LEU A 19 1.04 -10.85 6.06
CA LEU A 19 2.06 -11.66 5.41
C LEU A 19 1.76 -11.79 3.91
N PRO A 20 2.78 -11.77 3.04
CA PRO A 20 2.56 -11.97 1.62
C PRO A 20 2.01 -13.38 1.39
N PRO A 21 0.90 -13.53 0.64
CA PRO A 21 0.34 -14.85 0.36
C PRO A 21 1.30 -15.66 -0.51
N GLN A 22 1.70 -16.83 -0.02
CA GLN A 22 2.71 -17.67 -0.67
C GLN A 22 2.11 -18.56 -1.77
N ASP A 23 0.85 -18.95 -1.63
CA ASP A 23 0.14 -19.86 -2.53
C ASP A 23 -1.26 -19.35 -2.90
N GLU A 24 -1.96 -20.10 -3.75
CA GLU A 24 -3.32 -19.74 -4.21
C GLU A 24 -4.36 -19.88 -3.10
N LEU A 25 -4.22 -20.90 -2.24
CA LEU A 25 -5.14 -21.10 -1.11
C LEU A 25 -5.10 -19.94 -0.12
N ALA A 26 -3.91 -19.37 0.13
CA ALA A 26 -3.74 -18.20 0.97
C ALA A 26 -4.35 -16.95 0.33
N CYS A 27 -4.22 -16.78 -0.99
CA CYS A 27 -4.89 -15.70 -1.72
C CYS A 27 -6.41 -15.82 -1.63
N ASP A 28 -6.95 -17.02 -1.83
CA ASP A 28 -8.38 -17.28 -1.75
C ASP A 28 -8.90 -17.06 -0.33
N ALA A 29 -8.15 -17.50 0.69
CA ALA A 29 -8.48 -17.24 2.09
C ALA A 29 -8.54 -15.74 2.42
N ILE A 30 -7.59 -14.96 1.91
CA ILE A 30 -7.62 -13.49 2.06
C ILE A 30 -8.82 -12.90 1.34
N LYS A 31 -9.14 -13.37 0.13
CA LYS A 31 -10.23 -12.82 -0.69
C LYS A 31 -11.62 -13.15 -0.16
N SER A 32 -11.80 -14.37 0.34
CA SER A 32 -13.12 -14.92 0.62
C SER A 32 -13.45 -15.05 2.09
N HIS A 33 -12.45 -15.15 2.99
CA HIS A 33 -12.68 -15.50 4.39
C HIS A 33 -12.20 -14.44 5.38
N LEU A 34 -11.14 -13.69 5.05
CA LEU A 34 -10.50 -12.74 5.99
C LEU A 34 -11.48 -11.71 6.59
N ALA A 35 -12.30 -11.07 5.76
CA ALA A 35 -13.20 -10.02 6.22
C ALA A 35 -14.34 -10.57 7.11
N ASP A 36 -14.77 -11.81 6.87
CA ASP A 36 -15.80 -12.47 7.66
C ASP A 36 -15.24 -12.99 8.98
N ASP A 37 -14.07 -13.64 8.96
CA ASP A 37 -13.37 -14.13 10.15
C ASP A 37 -13.04 -12.97 11.12
N LEU A 38 -12.58 -11.82 10.58
CA LEU A 38 -12.32 -10.64 11.38
C LEU A 38 -13.60 -10.01 11.93
N ALA A 39 -14.72 -10.07 11.19
CA ALA A 39 -16.00 -9.53 11.65
C ALA A 39 -16.57 -10.36 12.80
N GLU A 40 -16.50 -11.68 12.71
CA GLU A 40 -16.94 -12.59 13.76
C GLU A 40 -16.12 -12.39 15.05
N LEU A 41 -14.79 -12.36 14.91
CA LEU A 41 -13.89 -12.13 16.04
C LEU A 41 -14.03 -10.71 16.63
N ALA A 42 -14.21 -9.68 15.79
CA ALA A 42 -14.45 -8.32 16.26
C ALA A 42 -15.78 -8.21 17.03
N ALA A 43 -16.84 -8.89 16.57
CA ALA A 43 -18.12 -8.93 17.25
C ALA A 43 -18.02 -9.61 18.62
N ALA A 44 -17.32 -10.76 18.69
CA ALA A 44 -17.05 -11.47 19.94
C ALA A 44 -16.27 -10.62 20.97
N LEU A 45 -15.38 -9.75 20.48
CA LEU A 45 -14.56 -8.84 21.27
C LEU A 45 -15.21 -7.47 21.52
N SER A 46 -16.38 -7.22 20.92
CA SER A 46 -17.06 -5.92 20.95
C SER A 46 -16.19 -4.75 20.43
N TYR A 47 -15.39 -5.02 19.39
CA TYR A 47 -14.60 -4.01 18.70
C TYR A 47 -15.46 -3.27 17.65
N PRO A 48 -15.42 -1.93 17.59
CA PRO A 48 -16.18 -1.16 16.61
C PRO A 48 -15.46 -1.15 15.24
N ALA A 49 -15.26 -2.33 14.65
CA ALA A 49 -14.52 -2.52 13.40
C ALA A 49 -15.41 -2.69 12.16
N ALA A 50 -16.74 -2.78 12.33
CA ALA A 50 -17.69 -3.01 11.25
C ALA A 50 -17.52 -2.09 10.00
N PRO A 51 -17.38 -0.76 10.13
CA PRO A 51 -17.23 0.09 8.94
C PRO A 51 -15.92 -0.18 8.19
N VAL A 52 -14.81 -0.36 8.93
CA VAL A 52 -13.48 -0.62 8.33
C VAL A 52 -13.44 -2.01 7.68
N LEU A 53 -14.10 -3.01 8.25
CA LEU A 53 -14.20 -4.34 7.67
C LEU A 53 -15.09 -4.38 6.42
N HIS A 54 -16.08 -3.49 6.34
CA HIS A 54 -16.87 -3.31 5.13
C HIS A 54 -16.03 -2.72 4.00
N GLU A 55 -15.26 -1.66 4.28
CA GLU A 55 -14.32 -1.07 3.32
C GLU A 55 -13.26 -2.09 2.86
N LEU A 56 -12.74 -2.90 3.78
CA LEU A 56 -11.81 -3.99 3.47
C LEU A 56 -12.43 -4.98 2.48
N ARG A 57 -13.69 -5.37 2.70
CA ARG A 57 -14.40 -6.31 1.82
C ARG A 57 -14.57 -5.75 0.41
N GLU A 58 -14.97 -4.49 0.29
CA GLU A 58 -15.09 -3.82 -1.00
C GLU A 58 -13.74 -3.70 -1.72
N ALA A 59 -12.69 -3.30 -0.99
CA ALA A 59 -11.35 -3.17 -1.55
C ALA A 59 -10.79 -4.51 -2.05
N ILE A 60 -11.00 -5.59 -1.30
CA ILE A 60 -10.60 -6.94 -1.68
C ILE A 60 -11.40 -7.45 -2.88
N ALA A 61 -12.71 -7.21 -2.90
CA ALA A 61 -13.57 -7.61 -4.02
C ALA A 61 -13.20 -6.89 -5.33
N ALA A 62 -12.65 -5.68 -5.25
CA ALA A 62 -12.15 -4.93 -6.40
C ALA A 62 -10.84 -5.49 -6.98
N VAL A 63 -10.20 -6.48 -6.34
CA VAL A 63 -8.96 -7.11 -6.82
C VAL A 63 -9.29 -8.38 -7.62
N PRO A 64 -9.21 -8.35 -8.97
CA PRO A 64 -9.69 -9.45 -9.80
C PRO A 64 -8.81 -10.70 -9.67
N ASP A 65 -7.50 -10.56 -9.64
CA ASP A 65 -6.55 -11.66 -9.77
C ASP A 65 -5.42 -11.65 -8.72
N ARG A 66 -4.77 -12.81 -8.56
CA ARG A 66 -3.66 -13.04 -7.61
C ARG A 66 -2.46 -12.11 -7.86
N LEU A 67 -2.15 -11.83 -9.13
CA LEU A 67 -1.01 -10.98 -9.46
C LEU A 67 -1.28 -9.53 -9.02
N THR A 68 -2.50 -9.03 -9.24
CA THR A 68 -2.92 -7.70 -8.78
C THR A 68 -2.89 -7.61 -7.25
N LEU A 69 -3.28 -8.67 -6.53
CA LEU A 69 -3.16 -8.73 -5.07
C LEU A 69 -1.70 -8.65 -4.60
N LEU A 70 -0.80 -9.43 -5.21
CA LEU A 70 0.63 -9.40 -4.89
C LEU A 70 1.28 -8.06 -5.24
N GLN A 71 0.87 -7.43 -6.34
CA GLN A 71 1.33 -6.09 -6.71
C GLN A 71 0.86 -5.03 -5.70
N ALA A 72 -0.40 -5.09 -5.26
CA ALA A 72 -0.91 -4.21 -4.21
C ALA A 72 -0.13 -4.42 -2.90
N TYR A 73 0.12 -5.67 -2.52
CA TYR A 73 0.92 -6.03 -1.36
C TYR A 73 2.36 -5.48 -1.45
N SER A 74 3.03 -5.68 -2.59
CA SER A 74 4.37 -5.16 -2.82
C SER A 74 4.42 -3.64 -2.74
N ARG A 75 3.39 -2.94 -3.23
CA ARG A 75 3.31 -1.48 -3.12
C ARG A 75 3.14 -1.02 -1.69
N LEU A 76 2.35 -1.73 -0.88
CA LEU A 76 2.08 -1.35 0.50
C LEU A 76 3.27 -1.59 1.44
N PHE A 77 3.99 -2.70 1.26
CA PHE A 77 5.00 -3.14 2.23
C PHE A 77 6.45 -3.09 1.74
N LEU A 78 6.69 -3.21 0.44
CA LEU A 78 8.05 -3.31 -0.13
C LEU A 78 8.50 -2.04 -0.84
N ALA A 79 7.57 -1.27 -1.39
CA ALA A 79 7.90 0.01 -2.01
C ALA A 79 8.09 1.09 -0.94
N PRO A 80 9.12 1.93 -1.07
CA PRO A 80 9.27 3.06 -0.17
C PRO A 80 8.07 4.01 -0.32
N TRP A 81 7.61 4.59 0.78
CA TRP A 81 6.38 5.39 0.87
C TRP A 81 6.28 6.53 -0.16
N TRP A 82 7.40 7.06 -0.63
CA TRP A 82 7.44 8.08 -1.69
C TRP A 82 7.03 7.56 -3.07
N ALA A 83 7.04 6.24 -3.30
CA ALA A 83 6.65 5.63 -4.57
C ALA A 83 5.12 5.45 -4.72
N ASN A 84 4.34 5.53 -3.63
CA ASN A 84 2.87 5.46 -3.65
C ASN A 84 2.19 6.82 -3.75
N ILE A 85 2.94 7.91 -3.61
CA ILE A 85 2.43 9.26 -3.85
C ILE A 85 2.29 9.39 -5.37
N ARG A 86 1.05 9.49 -5.88
CA ARG A 86 0.85 9.76 -7.32
C ARG A 86 1.64 11.02 -7.68
N PRO A 87 2.62 10.96 -8.59
CA PRO A 87 3.25 12.17 -9.05
C PRO A 87 2.24 12.92 -9.90
N SER A 88 1.73 14.05 -9.43
CA SER A 88 1.16 15.09 -10.29
C SER A 88 2.31 15.81 -11.05
N THR A 89 3.20 15.04 -11.70
CA THR A 89 4.53 15.39 -12.24
C THR A 89 4.69 16.81 -12.80
N PRO A 90 5.88 17.43 -12.76
CA PRO A 90 7.17 16.88 -13.24
C PRO A 90 8.26 16.94 -12.13
N ASP A 91 9.40 16.27 -12.12
CA ASP A 91 10.21 15.47 -13.02
C ASP A 91 11.06 14.58 -12.09
N ARG A 92 11.22 13.28 -12.38
CA ARG A 92 11.93 12.31 -11.53
C ARG A 92 13.38 12.72 -11.23
N ARG A 93 13.97 13.56 -12.08
CA ARG A 93 15.33 14.06 -11.91
C ARG A 93 15.45 15.09 -10.78
N GLN A 94 14.42 15.89 -10.52
CA GLN A 94 14.50 16.99 -9.54
C GLN A 94 14.54 16.50 -8.08
N PHE A 95 13.90 15.37 -7.77
CA PHE A 95 13.93 14.83 -6.41
C PHE A 95 15.29 14.26 -6.01
N PHE A 96 16.03 13.67 -6.95
CA PHE A 96 17.37 13.15 -6.65
C PHE A 96 18.37 14.28 -6.35
N PHE A 97 18.25 15.43 -7.03
CA PHE A 97 19.06 16.61 -6.74
C PHE A 97 18.75 17.22 -5.36
N MET A 98 17.48 17.26 -4.96
CA MET A 98 17.07 17.89 -3.69
C MET A 98 17.50 17.08 -2.45
N ALA A 99 17.43 15.74 -2.51
CA ALA A 99 17.88 14.87 -1.41
C ALA A 99 19.42 14.81 -1.29
N ALA A 100 20.15 15.05 -2.37
CA ALA A 100 21.61 15.03 -2.39
C ALA A 100 22.26 16.36 -1.94
N GLY A 101 21.47 17.39 -1.59
CA GLY A 101 22.00 18.69 -1.16
C GLY A 101 22.82 19.43 -2.22
N LEU A 102 22.76 19.02 -3.49
CA LEU A 102 23.44 19.66 -4.60
C LEU A 102 22.51 20.68 -5.22
N THR A 103 22.64 21.94 -4.81
CA THR A 103 22.08 23.06 -5.57
C THR A 103 22.88 23.20 -6.87
N ASP A 104 22.15 23.11 -7.98
CA ASP A 104 22.63 23.40 -9.33
C ASP A 104 23.07 24.86 -9.40
N ASN A 105 24.38 25.09 -9.28
CA ASN A 105 25.02 26.37 -9.57
C ASN A 105 25.66 26.28 -10.96
N GLY A 106 24.90 26.55 -12.00
CA GLY A 106 25.50 26.91 -13.28
C GLY A 106 24.67 26.65 -14.52
N ALA A 107 23.80 27.59 -14.89
CA ALA A 107 23.45 27.84 -16.30
C ALA A 107 22.66 29.15 -16.47
N THR A 108 23.28 30.30 -16.25
CA THR A 108 22.76 31.57 -16.81
C THR A 108 23.47 31.83 -18.13
N GLY A 109 22.66 31.92 -19.19
CA GLY A 109 23.05 31.74 -20.58
C GLY A 109 24.05 32.75 -21.15
N ARG A 110 24.97 32.21 -21.97
CA ARG A 110 25.63 32.95 -23.05
C ARG A 110 24.61 33.14 -24.17
N HIS A 111 24.04 34.34 -24.23
CA HIS A 111 23.28 34.85 -25.37
C HIS A 111 24.26 35.03 -26.53
N ILE A 112 24.29 34.10 -27.49
CA ILE A 112 24.98 34.28 -28.78
C ILE A 112 23.94 34.91 -29.71
N LEU A 113 24.14 36.18 -30.06
CA LEU A 113 23.39 36.88 -31.11
C LEU A 113 23.81 36.34 -32.49
N PRO A 114 22.88 36.23 -33.46
CA PRO A 114 23.20 35.95 -34.85
C PRO A 114 23.48 37.27 -35.60
N GLU A 115 24.71 37.45 -36.10
CA GLU A 115 24.97 38.40 -37.18
C GLU A 115 24.81 37.64 -38.51
N GLY A 116 23.98 38.21 -39.39
CA GLY A 116 23.51 37.64 -40.64
C GLY A 116 24.55 37.68 -41.79
N PRO A 117 24.06 37.49 -43.03
CA PRO A 117 24.84 37.00 -44.18
C PRO A 117 25.90 37.96 -44.73
#